data_AF-A0A7S2WHD4-F1
#
_entry.id   AF-A0A7S2WHD4-F1
#
_cell.length_a   1.000
_cell.length_b   1.000
_cell.length_c   1.000
_cell.angle_alpha   90.00
_cell.angle_beta   90.00
_cell.angle_gamma   90.00
#
_symmetry.space_group_name_H-M   'P 1'
#
loop_
_entity.id
_entity.type
_entity.pdbx_description
1 polymer ?
#
loop_
_entity_poly.entity_id
_entity_poly.type
_entity_poly.pdbx_seq_one_letter_code
_entity_poly.pdbx_strand_id
1 'polypeptide(L)'
;VIFSLLTLTFAFAVTLKALFDGNSGMWKGVPTTVSVIIFFMLLAVVGMMEGIQIAAFALLNMSEEELSAYGVASANCKLMFAGENLQAFLIGRQIFVTSLMLIVARVATLKNYTDDNTIFGVSAGLQKFLNTGLLGAIILTIVGSLAWRIIASSFPLAFMSNPAIYVIIRICLLLEATGICSASWVLALINKQFAGYKRDSVFRR
;
A
#
# COMPACT_ATOMS: atom_id res chain seq x y z
N VAL A 1 20.99 -6.13 6.90
CA VAL A 1 19.93 -6.08 7.94
C VAL A 1 20.15 -4.94 8.92
N ILE A 2 21.28 -4.87 9.63
CA ILE A 2 21.56 -3.83 10.65
C ILE A 2 21.38 -2.40 10.10
N PHE A 3 21.98 -2.08 8.96
CA PHE A 3 21.83 -0.76 8.33
C PHE A 3 20.36 -0.38 8.07
N SER A 4 19.57 -1.30 7.51
CA SER A 4 18.15 -1.06 7.23
C SER A 4 17.33 -0.87 8.51
N LEU A 5 17.63 -1.62 9.57
CA LEU A 5 16.97 -1.46 10.88
C LEU A 5 17.32 -0.13 11.54
N LEU A 6 18.58 0.30 11.48
CA LEU A 6 19.01 1.60 11.99
C LEU A 6 18.33 2.74 11.23
N THR A 7 18.33 2.68 9.90
CA THR A 7 17.66 3.68 9.05
C THR A 7 16.16 3.71 9.33
N LEU A 8 15.50 2.56 9.47
CA LEU A 8 14.07 2.50 9.78
C LEU A 8 13.77 3.06 11.17
N THR A 9 14.58 2.70 12.17
CA THR A 9 14.41 3.19 13.55
C THR A 9 14.59 4.70 13.61
N PHE A 10 15.61 5.22 12.94
CA PHE A 10 15.84 6.66 12.81
C PHE A 10 14.68 7.36 12.08
N ALA A 11 14.19 6.78 10.98
CA ALA A 11 13.05 7.32 10.25
C ALA A 11 11.80 7.41 11.14
N PHE A 12 11.48 6.34 11.87
CA PHE A 12 10.37 6.36 12.83
C PHE A 12 10.57 7.35 13.95
N ALA A 13 11.77 7.44 14.54
CA ALA A 13 12.06 8.39 15.61
C ALA A 13 11.79 9.84 15.17
N VAL A 14 12.26 10.21 13.98
CA VAL A 14 12.04 11.54 13.40
C VAL A 14 10.57 11.79 13.07
N THR A 15 9.91 10.86 12.37
CA THR A 15 8.50 11.03 11.98
C THR A 15 7.55 11.05 13.18
N LEU A 16 7.75 10.17 14.16
CA LEU A 16 6.92 10.13 15.37
C LEU A 16 7.14 11.36 16.23
N LYS A 17 8.38 11.83 16.39
CA LYS A 17 8.67 13.08 17.10
C LYS A 17 7.92 14.25 16.47
N ALA A 18 7.97 14.39 15.14
CA ALA A 18 7.24 15.43 14.44
C ALA A 18 5.71 15.31 14.58
N LEU A 19 5.17 14.10 14.57
CA LEU A 19 3.73 13.87 14.80
C LEU A 19 3.30 14.24 16.22
N PHE A 20 4.09 13.88 17.24
CA PHE A 20 3.79 14.21 18.63
C PHE A 20 3.96 15.70 18.95
N ASP A 21 4.91 16.36 18.28
CA ASP A 21 5.12 17.80 18.41
C ASP A 21 4.07 18.64 17.64
N GLY A 22 3.20 17.99 16.84
CA GLY A 22 2.27 18.69 15.96
C GLY A 22 2.95 19.40 14.77
N ASN A 23 4.22 19.09 14.55
CA ASN A 23 5.10 19.66 13.52
C ASN A 23 5.19 18.74 12.30
N SER A 24 4.09 18.06 11.97
CA SER A 24 3.99 17.21 10.78
C SER A 24 3.08 17.84 9.73
N GLY A 25 2.99 17.21 8.55
CA GLY A 25 2.07 17.61 7.50
C GLY A 25 0.59 17.30 7.76
N MET A 26 0.26 16.81 8.96
CA MET A 26 -1.11 16.55 9.40
C MET A 26 -1.98 17.82 9.32
N TRP A 27 -3.28 17.63 9.07
CA TRP A 27 -4.23 18.74 9.03
C TRP A 27 -4.39 19.40 10.40
N LYS A 28 -4.57 20.73 10.38
CA LYS A 28 -4.82 21.51 11.60
C LYS A 28 -6.10 21.02 12.27
N GLY A 29 -6.08 20.89 13.59
CA GLY A 29 -7.23 20.45 14.39
C GLY A 29 -7.27 18.96 14.70
N VAL A 30 -6.41 18.14 14.10
CA VAL A 30 -6.28 16.72 14.49
C VAL A 30 -5.38 16.60 15.72
N PRO A 31 -5.82 15.93 16.81
CA PRO A 31 -4.98 15.69 17.98
C PRO A 31 -3.73 14.88 17.63
N THR A 32 -2.62 15.13 18.32
CA THR A 32 -1.33 14.48 18.03
C THR A 32 -1.38 12.96 18.20
N THR A 33 -2.03 12.47 19.26
CA THR A 33 -2.26 11.02 19.48
C THR A 33 -3.09 10.39 18.36
N VAL A 34 -4.17 11.06 17.95
CA VAL A 34 -5.02 10.60 16.84
C VAL A 34 -4.22 10.56 15.53
N SER A 35 -3.30 11.51 15.35
CA SER A 35 -2.44 11.58 14.16
C SER A 35 -1.53 10.37 14.04
N VAL A 36 -0.96 9.91 15.16
CA VAL A 36 -0.14 8.70 15.21
C VAL A 36 -0.96 7.44 14.91
N ILE A 37 -2.17 7.34 15.49
CA ILE A 37 -3.08 6.22 15.23
C ILE A 37 -3.45 6.17 13.73
N ILE A 38 -3.83 7.31 13.15
CA ILE A 38 -4.15 7.40 11.72
C ILE A 38 -2.93 7.00 10.87
N PHE A 39 -1.73 7.44 11.23
CA PHE A 39 -0.51 7.09 10.51
C PHE A 39 -0.29 5.57 10.45
N PHE A 40 -0.38 4.86 11.57
CA PHE A 40 -0.23 3.40 11.60
C PHE A 40 -1.39 2.66 10.92
N MET A 41 -2.62 3.15 11.07
CA MET A 41 -3.78 2.59 10.38
C MET A 41 -3.63 2.69 8.87
N LEU A 42 -3.18 3.84 8.35
CA LEU A 42 -2.91 4.02 6.93
C LEU A 42 -1.79 3.08 6.44
N LEU A 43 -0.69 2.96 7.19
CA LEU A 43 0.39 2.02 6.86
C LEU A 43 -0.11 0.57 6.80
N ALA A 44 -0.98 0.17 7.74
CA ALA A 44 -1.56 -1.16 7.75
C ALA A 44 -2.48 -1.40 6.54
N VAL A 45 -3.31 -0.42 6.16
CA VAL A 45 -4.20 -0.54 4.99
C VAL A 45 -3.40 -0.60 3.69
N VAL A 46 -2.37 0.24 3.52
CA VAL A 46 -1.45 0.17 2.37
C VAL A 46 -0.77 -1.19 2.32
N GLY A 47 -0.25 -1.65 3.46
CA GLY A 47 0.40 -2.95 3.59
C GLY A 47 -0.50 -4.11 3.21
N MET A 48 -1.73 -4.11 3.71
CA MET A 48 -2.71 -5.15 3.36
C MET A 48 -2.97 -5.18 1.85
N MET A 49 -3.15 -4.04 1.20
CA MET A 49 -3.36 -3.99 -0.26
C MET A 49 -2.17 -4.55 -1.04
N GLU A 50 -0.95 -4.28 -0.61
CA GLU A 50 0.26 -4.83 -1.21
C GLU A 50 0.39 -6.34 -1.00
N GLY A 51 -0.01 -6.82 0.18
CA GLY A 51 -0.04 -8.25 0.50
C GLY A 51 -1.12 -9.03 -0.26
N ILE A 52 -2.33 -8.46 -0.42
CA ILE A 52 -3.47 -9.15 -1.05
C ILE A 52 -3.11 -9.62 -2.46
N GLN A 53 -2.46 -8.78 -3.27
CA GLN A 53 -2.08 -9.14 -4.62
C GLN A 53 -1.18 -10.39 -4.64
N ILE A 54 -0.19 -10.45 -3.76
CA ILE A 54 0.75 -11.56 -3.70
C ILE A 54 0.08 -12.83 -3.18
N ALA A 55 -0.67 -12.72 -2.09
CA ALA A 55 -1.38 -13.87 -1.52
C ALA A 55 -2.39 -14.45 -2.51
N ALA A 56 -3.11 -13.59 -3.23
CA ALA A 56 -4.01 -13.98 -4.30
C ALA A 56 -3.31 -14.79 -5.40
N PHE A 57 -2.19 -14.29 -5.94
CA PHE A 57 -1.46 -15.00 -6.99
C PHE A 57 -0.91 -16.35 -6.50
N ALA A 58 -0.53 -16.45 -5.22
CA ALA A 58 -0.11 -17.73 -4.65
C ALA A 58 -1.28 -18.73 -4.58
N LEU A 59 -2.49 -18.28 -4.21
CA LEU A 59 -3.68 -19.13 -4.09
C LEU A 59 -4.29 -19.53 -5.43
N LEU A 60 -3.93 -18.90 -6.56
CA LEU A 60 -4.38 -19.31 -7.89
C LEU A 60 -4.00 -20.74 -8.28
N ASN A 61 -2.93 -21.27 -7.68
CA ASN A 61 -2.42 -22.61 -8.00
C ASN A 61 -2.94 -23.69 -7.04
N MET A 62 -3.73 -23.31 -6.03
CA MET A 62 -4.28 -24.22 -5.03
C MET A 62 -5.60 -24.81 -5.54
N SER A 63 -5.89 -26.07 -5.21
CA SER A 63 -7.14 -26.71 -5.66
C SER A 63 -8.36 -26.09 -4.99
N GLU A 64 -9.52 -26.11 -5.68
CA GLU A 64 -10.77 -25.60 -5.11
C GLU A 64 -11.19 -26.39 -3.85
N GLU A 65 -10.90 -27.69 -3.80
CA GLU A 65 -11.20 -28.58 -2.67
C GLU A 65 -10.44 -28.13 -1.41
N GLU A 66 -9.12 -27.90 -1.52
CA GLU A 66 -8.31 -27.43 -0.40
C GLU A 66 -8.70 -26.01 0.04
N LEU A 67 -9.03 -25.14 -0.92
CA LEU A 67 -9.45 -23.76 -0.62
C LEU A 67 -10.85 -23.72 0.03
N SER A 68 -11.75 -24.65 -0.34
CA SER A 68 -13.11 -24.72 0.20
C SER A 68 -13.15 -25.02 1.70
N ALA A 69 -12.12 -25.67 2.24
CA ALA A 69 -11.95 -25.88 3.67
C ALA A 69 -11.80 -24.57 4.46
N TYR A 70 -11.44 -23.47 3.80
CA TYR A 70 -11.22 -22.16 4.39
C TYR A 70 -12.27 -21.17 3.90
N GLY A 71 -13.43 -21.14 4.58
CA GLY A 71 -14.60 -20.37 4.12
C GLY A 71 -14.34 -18.91 3.76
N VAL A 72 -13.54 -18.19 4.56
CA VAL A 72 -13.22 -16.77 4.31
C VAL A 72 -12.26 -16.61 3.12
N ALA A 73 -11.18 -17.39 3.08
CA ALA A 73 -10.24 -17.35 1.94
C ALA A 73 -10.93 -17.74 0.64
N SER A 74 -11.77 -18.78 0.67
CA SER A 74 -12.59 -19.19 -0.47
C SER A 74 -13.50 -18.07 -0.94
N ALA A 75 -14.21 -17.39 -0.04
CA ALA A 75 -15.07 -16.26 -0.40
C ALA A 75 -14.29 -15.08 -1.01
N ASN A 76 -13.13 -14.74 -0.45
CA ASN A 76 -12.26 -13.68 -0.96
C ASN A 76 -11.71 -14.02 -2.35
N CYS A 77 -11.20 -15.24 -2.54
CA CYS A 77 -10.71 -15.71 -3.83
C CYS A 77 -11.83 -15.79 -4.87
N LYS A 78 -13.01 -16.32 -4.51
CA LYS A 78 -14.17 -16.37 -5.41
C LYS A 78 -14.59 -14.98 -5.85
N LEU A 79 -14.64 -14.01 -4.93
CA LEU A 79 -14.96 -12.62 -5.28
C LEU A 79 -13.91 -12.03 -6.23
N MET A 80 -12.62 -12.20 -5.91
CA MET A 80 -11.53 -11.55 -6.63
C MET A 80 -11.26 -12.18 -8.00
N PHE A 81 -11.47 -13.48 -8.16
CA PHE A 81 -11.25 -14.20 -9.43
C PHE A 81 -12.52 -14.39 -10.28
N ALA A 82 -13.66 -13.86 -9.85
CA ALA A 82 -14.88 -13.91 -10.64
C ALA A 82 -14.79 -13.02 -11.89
N GLY A 83 -14.90 -13.62 -13.08
CA GLY A 83 -14.93 -12.88 -14.36
C GLY A 83 -13.71 -11.98 -14.54
N GLU A 84 -13.95 -10.68 -14.75
CA GLU A 84 -12.89 -9.67 -14.92
C GLU A 84 -12.47 -8.99 -13.60
N ASN A 85 -12.99 -9.44 -12.45
CA ASN A 85 -12.76 -8.80 -11.15
C ASN A 85 -11.27 -8.74 -10.77
N LEU A 86 -10.45 -9.68 -11.22
CA LEU A 86 -9.02 -9.64 -10.92
C LEU A 86 -8.37 -8.41 -11.54
N GLN A 87 -8.69 -8.10 -12.80
CA GLN A 87 -8.14 -6.94 -13.50
C GLN A 87 -8.71 -5.64 -12.92
N ALA A 88 -10.03 -5.60 -12.67
CA ALA A 88 -10.67 -4.47 -12.03
C ALA A 88 -10.09 -4.20 -10.63
N PHE A 89 -9.86 -5.25 -9.85
CA PHE A 89 -9.21 -5.17 -8.55
C PHE A 89 -7.79 -4.59 -8.67
N LEU A 90 -6.97 -5.05 -9.63
CA LEU A 90 -5.60 -4.55 -9.78
C LEU A 90 -5.56 -3.04 -10.06
N ILE A 91 -6.47 -2.53 -10.90
CA ILE A 91 -6.60 -1.11 -11.20
C ILE A 91 -7.12 -0.34 -9.98
N GLY A 92 -8.25 -0.78 -9.42
CA GLY A 92 -8.88 -0.16 -8.25
C GLY A 92 -7.96 -0.10 -7.03
N ARG A 93 -7.21 -1.18 -6.79
CA ARG A 93 -6.16 -1.27 -5.77
C ARG A 93 -5.09 -0.23 -6.01
N GLN A 94 -4.59 -0.06 -7.24
CA GLN A 94 -3.54 0.91 -7.51
C GLN A 94 -4.01 2.36 -7.25
N ILE A 95 -5.26 2.68 -7.60
CA ILE A 95 -5.87 3.98 -7.24
C ILE A 95 -5.87 4.16 -5.73
N PHE A 96 -6.33 3.15 -4.99
CA PHE A 96 -6.45 3.23 -3.54
C PHE A 96 -5.10 3.34 -2.84
N VAL A 97 -4.16 2.45 -3.19
CA VAL A 97 -2.77 2.45 -2.69
C VAL A 97 -2.13 3.81 -2.93
N THR A 98 -2.15 4.31 -4.17
CA THR A 98 -1.50 5.58 -4.51
C THR A 98 -2.06 6.74 -3.70
N SER A 99 -3.38 6.79 -3.54
CA SER A 99 -4.06 7.82 -2.74
C SER A 99 -3.63 7.76 -1.27
N LEU A 100 -3.61 6.57 -0.66
CA LEU A 100 -3.17 6.40 0.72
C LEU A 100 -1.68 6.69 0.89
N MET A 101 -0.83 6.28 -0.05
CA MET A 101 0.60 6.56 -0.02
C MET A 101 0.88 8.07 -0.04
N LEU A 102 0.13 8.85 -0.82
CA LEU A 102 0.22 10.32 -0.81
C LEU A 102 -0.22 10.93 0.53
N ILE A 103 -1.30 10.41 1.11
CA ILE A 103 -1.75 10.84 2.44
C ILE A 103 -0.70 10.53 3.49
N VAL A 104 -0.13 9.32 3.49
CA VAL A 104 0.93 8.92 4.42
C VAL A 104 2.18 9.79 4.23
N ALA A 105 2.61 10.01 3.00
CA ALA A 105 3.77 10.86 2.69
C ALA A 105 3.56 12.30 3.21
N ARG A 106 2.35 12.85 3.01
CA ARG A 106 1.98 14.15 3.57
C ARG A 106 2.03 14.12 5.10
N VAL A 107 1.40 13.15 5.75
CA VAL A 107 1.36 13.03 7.21
C VAL A 107 2.77 12.88 7.80
N ALA A 108 3.66 12.17 7.11
CA ALA A 108 5.04 11.96 7.52
C ALA A 108 5.98 13.14 7.18
N THR A 109 5.51 14.14 6.44
CA THR A 109 6.32 15.32 6.08
C THR A 109 6.60 16.16 7.34
N LEU A 110 7.84 16.58 7.52
CA LEU A 110 8.24 17.48 8.60
C LEU A 110 7.85 18.91 8.26
N LYS A 111 7.18 19.60 9.19
CA LYS A 111 6.81 21.02 9.10
C LYS A 111 7.39 21.79 10.27
N ASN A 112 7.59 23.10 10.08
CA ASN A 112 8.05 24.02 11.13
C ASN A 112 9.44 23.72 11.72
N TYR A 113 10.24 22.88 11.07
CA TYR A 113 11.66 22.71 11.38
C TYR A 113 12.49 23.53 10.39
N THR A 114 13.23 24.50 10.92
CA THR A 114 14.08 25.45 10.18
C THR A 114 15.55 25.25 10.54
N ASP A 115 16.43 26.02 9.92
CA ASP A 115 17.87 25.95 10.19
C ASP A 115 18.22 26.27 11.67
N ASP A 116 17.40 27.10 12.33
CA ASP A 116 17.56 27.49 13.74
C ASP A 116 16.81 26.58 14.73
N ASN A 117 15.84 25.79 14.25
CA ASN A 117 15.02 24.90 15.06
C ASN A 117 14.95 23.52 14.40
N THR A 118 16.03 22.76 14.56
CA THR A 118 16.19 21.44 13.94
C THR A 118 15.68 20.32 14.85
N ILE A 119 15.17 19.26 14.24
CA ILE A 119 14.72 18.09 14.97
C ILE A 119 15.93 17.39 15.60
N PHE A 120 15.89 17.15 16.91
CA PHE A 120 17.02 16.58 17.67
C PHE A 120 18.33 17.39 17.61
N GLY A 121 18.29 18.68 17.27
CA GLY A 121 19.50 19.51 17.23
C GLY A 121 20.49 19.13 16.12
N VAL A 122 20.02 18.50 15.03
CA VAL A 122 20.86 18.15 13.88
C VAL A 122 21.34 19.38 13.10
N SER A 123 22.33 19.22 12.22
CA SER A 123 22.79 20.31 11.36
C SER A 123 21.72 20.77 10.36
N ALA A 124 21.76 22.04 9.94
CA ALA A 124 20.80 22.61 8.98
C ALA A 124 20.76 21.84 7.65
N GLY A 125 21.91 21.40 7.14
CA GLY A 125 21.99 20.57 5.93
C GLY A 125 21.27 19.24 6.09
N LEU A 126 21.42 18.57 7.24
CA LEU A 126 20.68 17.36 7.55
C LEU A 126 19.18 17.66 7.72
N GLN A 127 18.81 18.74 8.40
CA GLN A 127 17.39 19.13 8.52
C GLN A 127 16.73 19.34 7.17
N LYS A 128 17.40 20.02 6.23
CA LYS A 128 16.91 20.20 4.86
C LYS A 128 16.70 18.87 4.14
N PHE A 129 17.61 17.92 4.34
CA PHE A 129 17.46 16.56 3.83
C PHE A 129 16.26 15.83 4.47
N LEU A 130 16.06 15.92 5.78
CA LEU A 130 14.91 15.32 6.47
C LEU A 130 13.58 15.93 6.00
N ASN A 131 13.56 17.24 5.72
CA ASN A 131 12.40 17.97 5.22
C ASN A 131 11.95 17.55 3.81
N THR A 132 12.76 16.81 3.05
CA THR A 132 12.36 16.29 1.72
C THR A 132 11.23 15.26 1.79
N GLY A 133 10.96 14.69 2.96
CA GLY A 133 9.97 13.63 3.14
C GLY A 133 10.49 12.21 2.84
N LEU A 134 11.79 12.06 2.51
CA LEU A 134 12.39 10.77 2.19
C LEU A 134 12.23 9.73 3.31
N LEU A 135 12.29 10.15 4.57
CA LEU A 135 12.10 9.26 5.71
C LEU A 135 10.70 8.63 5.72
N GLY A 136 9.66 9.40 5.39
CA GLY A 136 8.31 8.90 5.24
C GLY A 136 8.22 7.85 4.12
N ALA A 137 8.91 8.07 3.00
CA ALA A 137 8.98 7.12 1.89
C ALA A 137 9.69 5.81 2.29
N ILE A 138 10.75 5.88 3.12
CA ILE A 138 11.44 4.69 3.65
C ILE A 138 10.50 3.88 4.56
N ILE A 139 9.80 4.53 5.50
CA ILE A 139 8.83 3.87 6.38
C ILE A 139 7.74 3.19 5.55
N LEU A 140 7.17 3.92 4.60
CA LEU A 140 6.11 3.42 3.73
C LEU A 140 6.58 2.22 2.91
N THR A 141 7.79 2.27 2.39
CA THR A 141 8.36 1.20 1.57
C THR A 141 8.61 -0.06 2.41
N ILE A 142 9.25 0.08 3.58
CA ILE A 142 9.62 -1.08 4.40
C ILE A 142 8.40 -1.63 5.13
N VAL A 143 7.71 -0.79 5.91
CA VAL A 143 6.63 -1.20 6.81
C VAL A 143 5.28 -1.16 6.13
N GLY A 144 5.02 -0.13 5.32
CA GLY A 144 3.75 0.00 4.60
C GLY A 144 3.64 -0.87 3.34
N SER A 145 4.70 -1.56 2.91
CA SER A 145 4.66 -2.37 1.68
C SER A 145 5.45 -3.68 1.79
N LEU A 146 6.79 -3.63 1.85
CA LEU A 146 7.64 -4.82 1.71
C LEU A 146 7.39 -5.88 2.80
N ALA A 147 7.25 -5.47 4.06
CA ALA A 147 6.98 -6.39 5.16
C ALA A 147 5.70 -7.23 4.91
N TRP A 148 4.63 -6.58 4.46
CA TRP A 148 3.35 -7.24 4.18
C TRP A 148 3.42 -8.16 2.96
N ARG A 149 4.19 -7.79 1.94
CA ARG A 149 4.44 -8.64 0.77
C ARG A 149 5.12 -9.95 1.17
N ILE A 150 6.10 -9.89 2.07
CA ILE A 150 6.81 -11.08 2.59
C ILE A 150 5.88 -11.95 3.45
N ILE A 151 5.07 -11.33 4.33
CA ILE A 151 4.09 -12.06 5.15
C ILE A 151 3.08 -12.77 4.24
N ALA A 152 2.54 -12.07 3.24
CA ALA A 152 1.56 -12.59 2.30
C ALA A 152 2.12 -13.72 1.43
N SER A 153 3.38 -13.64 0.99
CA SER A 153 4.01 -14.72 0.23
C SER A 153 4.29 -15.96 1.09
N SER A 154 4.55 -15.77 2.38
CA SER A 154 4.89 -16.86 3.31
C SER A 154 3.64 -17.58 3.84
N PHE A 155 2.56 -16.83 4.06
CA PHE A 155 1.31 -17.32 4.66
C PHE A 155 0.07 -16.86 3.87
N PRO A 156 -0.03 -17.19 2.56
CA PRO A 156 -1.06 -16.64 1.69
C PRO A 156 -2.49 -16.99 2.15
N LEU A 157 -2.69 -18.22 2.63
CA LEU A 157 -4.00 -18.70 3.07
C LEU A 157 -4.47 -18.05 4.36
N ALA A 158 -3.57 -17.94 5.35
CA ALA A 158 -3.86 -17.25 6.61
C ALA A 158 -4.13 -15.76 6.37
N PHE A 159 -3.34 -15.15 5.47
CA PHE A 159 -3.52 -13.78 5.06
C PHE A 159 -4.90 -13.57 4.43
N MET A 160 -5.25 -14.36 3.39
CA MET A 160 -6.53 -14.30 2.68
C MET A 160 -7.74 -14.73 3.53
N SER A 161 -7.53 -15.38 4.67
CA SER A 161 -8.59 -15.72 5.63
C SER A 161 -9.00 -14.55 6.52
N ASN A 162 -8.41 -13.37 6.34
CA ASN A 162 -8.79 -12.16 7.08
C ASN A 162 -10.07 -11.54 6.48
N PRO A 163 -11.14 -11.33 7.28
CA PRO A 163 -12.39 -10.74 6.78
C PRO A 163 -12.23 -9.28 6.29
N ALA A 164 -11.23 -8.54 6.77
CA ALA A 164 -10.95 -7.18 6.28
C ALA A 164 -10.60 -7.16 4.79
N ILE A 165 -10.02 -8.24 4.25
CA ILE A 165 -9.68 -8.34 2.83
C ILE A 165 -10.92 -8.30 1.95
N TYR A 166 -12.03 -8.90 2.40
CA TYR A 166 -13.29 -8.84 1.66
C TYR A 166 -13.74 -7.40 1.42
N VAL A 167 -13.67 -6.57 2.47
CA VAL A 167 -14.02 -5.15 2.42
C VAL A 167 -13.07 -4.39 1.50
N ILE A 168 -11.77 -4.65 1.59
CA ILE A 168 -10.76 -4.02 0.73
C ILE A 168 -11.01 -4.36 -0.74
N ILE A 169 -11.26 -5.64 -1.08
CA ILE A 169 -11.57 -6.06 -2.45
C ILE A 169 -12.80 -5.30 -2.97
N ARG A 170 -13.88 -5.20 -2.17
CA ARG A 170 -15.08 -4.45 -2.54
C ARG A 170 -14.78 -2.96 -2.78
N ILE A 171 -14.00 -2.32 -1.91
CA ILE A 171 -13.60 -0.91 -2.09
C ILE A 171 -12.82 -0.74 -3.38
N CYS A 172 -11.86 -1.62 -3.67
CA CYS A 172 -11.08 -1.57 -4.91
C CYS A 172 -11.99 -1.71 -6.15
N LEU A 173 -12.92 -2.66 -6.15
CA LEU A 173 -13.88 -2.84 -7.25
C LEU A 173 -14.79 -1.60 -7.42
N LEU A 174 -15.24 -0.98 -6.32
CA LEU A 174 -16.01 0.27 -6.38
C LEU A 174 -15.19 1.44 -6.92
N LEU A 175 -13.92 1.54 -6.53
CA LEU A 175 -13.01 2.57 -7.04
C LEU A 175 -12.75 2.41 -8.52
N GLU A 176 -12.58 1.19 -9.01
CA GLU A 176 -12.46 0.92 -10.44
C GLU A 176 -13.76 1.27 -11.18
N ALA A 177 -14.92 0.95 -10.60
CA ALA A 177 -16.23 1.27 -11.17
C ALA A 177 -16.48 2.79 -11.32
N THR A 178 -15.76 3.65 -10.60
CA THR A 178 -15.81 5.12 -10.82
C THR A 178 -15.28 5.53 -12.20
N GLY A 179 -14.48 4.68 -12.83
CA GLY A 179 -13.88 4.94 -14.14
C GLY A 179 -12.78 6.01 -14.15
N ILE A 180 -12.31 6.48 -12.98
CA ILE A 180 -11.31 7.56 -12.90
C ILE A 180 -10.00 7.21 -13.62
N CYS A 181 -9.65 5.92 -13.68
CA CYS A 181 -8.49 5.40 -14.42
C CYS A 181 -8.88 4.54 -15.62
N SER A 182 -10.07 4.71 -16.21
CA SER A 182 -10.47 3.98 -17.41
C SER A 182 -9.54 4.22 -18.60
N ALA A 183 -8.79 5.32 -18.61
CA ALA A 183 -7.74 5.58 -19.59
C ALA A 183 -6.68 4.47 -19.65
N SER A 184 -6.43 3.75 -18.54
CA SER A 184 -5.51 2.61 -18.52
C SER A 184 -5.92 1.49 -19.48
N TRP A 185 -7.22 1.25 -19.63
CA TRP A 185 -7.74 0.26 -20.60
C TRP A 185 -7.46 0.69 -22.05
N VAL A 186 -7.66 1.97 -22.36
CA VAL A 186 -7.39 2.53 -23.69
C VAL A 186 -5.91 2.45 -24.01
N LEU A 187 -5.04 2.85 -23.07
CA LEU A 187 -3.59 2.78 -23.24
C LEU A 187 -3.10 1.33 -23.42
N ALA A 188 -3.69 0.36 -22.72
CA ALA A 188 -3.39 -1.05 -22.90
C ALA A 188 -3.77 -1.55 -24.31
N LEU A 189 -4.91 -1.11 -24.85
CA LEU A 189 -5.32 -1.43 -26.22
C LEU A 189 -4.38 -0.83 -27.28
N ILE A 190 -3.97 0.43 -27.08
CA ILE A 190 -3.01 1.11 -27.94
C ILE A 190 -1.67 0.37 -27.91
N ASN A 191 -1.16 0.02 -26.72
CA ASN A 191 0.09 -0.74 -26.58
C ASN A 191 0.01 -2.10 -27.28
N LYS A 192 -1.10 -2.82 -27.13
CA LYS A 192 -1.34 -4.09 -27.83
C LYS A 192 -1.25 -3.92 -29.36
N GLN A 193 -1.82 -2.84 -29.90
CA GLN A 193 -1.77 -2.56 -31.34
C GLN A 193 -0.34 -2.25 -31.81
N PHE A 194 0.42 -1.44 -31.06
CA PHE A 194 1.81 -1.11 -31.40
C PHE A 194 2.75 -2.31 -31.29
N ALA A 195 2.60 -3.14 -30.26
CA ALA A 195 3.47 -4.27 -30.02
C ALA A 195 3.08 -5.54 -30.81
N GLY A 196 1.94 -5.52 -31.51
CA GLY A 196 1.44 -6.69 -32.27
C GLY A 196 1.03 -7.87 -31.38
N TYR A 197 0.73 -7.62 -30.10
CA TYR A 197 0.45 -8.69 -29.13
C TYR A 197 -0.91 -9.35 -29.41
N LYS A 198 -0.91 -10.68 -29.45
CA LYS A 198 -2.12 -11.51 -29.45
C LYS A 198 -2.49 -11.80 -28.00
N ARG A 199 -3.79 -11.92 -27.69
CA ARG A 199 -4.22 -12.35 -26.35
C ARG A 199 -3.77 -13.79 -26.13
N ASP A 200 -3.27 -14.10 -24.93
CA ASP A 200 -2.77 -15.44 -24.58
C ASP A 200 -3.82 -16.55 -24.64
N SER A 201 -5.11 -16.19 -24.71
CA SER A 201 -6.21 -17.11 -25.05
C SER A 201 -6.06 -17.79 -26.41
N VAL A 202 -5.20 -17.26 -27.29
CA VAL A 202 -4.87 -17.86 -28.60
C VAL A 202 -3.77 -18.94 -28.47
N PHE A 203 -2.99 -18.92 -27.38
CA PHE A 203 -1.88 -19.84 -27.14
C PHE A 203 -2.18 -20.95 -26.11
N ARG A 204 -3.23 -20.79 -25.28
CA ARG A 204 -3.76 -21.90 -24.47
C ARG A 204 -4.55 -22.86 -25.37
N ARG A 205 -3.87 -23.89 -25.87
CA ARG A 205 -4.47 -25.17 -26.29
C ARG A 205 -4.54 -26.11 -25.10
#